data_AF-A0A7Y5BIV5-F1
#
_entry.id   AF-A0A7Y5BIV5-F1
#
_cell.length_a   1.000
_cell.length_b   1.000
_cell.length_c   1.000
_cell.angle_alpha   90.00
_cell.angle_beta   90.00
_cell.angle_gamma   90.00
#
_symmetry.space_group_name_H-M   'P 1'
#
loop_
_entity.id
_entity.type
_entity.pdbx_description
1 polymer ?
#
loop_
_entity_poly.entity_id
_entity_poly.type
_entity_poly.pdbx_seq_one_letter_code
_entity_poly.pdbx_strand_id
1 'polypeptide(L)'
;FWGLLFAVFLVRGILPFIIVWIANPSLGVGQVIGAAFSNSPEIKSYLEASKPLLLLGGGMYLFFVFLSWLFLEEKKYAFLVEGFIHRQGVWFYALASIITTSVVYLSLKQNPILALAATIGVSAFFITDGFKKNAEEKEKQLLDPSMSAWSKIVYLEVLDASFSIDGVIGAFAFTMSIPLIILGNGLGAFVVREMTIRGIGFITKFEFLKNGAMYAIGVLGSVMISEAFGAEYPFWFSPAIMALLLGLFLFLSIRNNRIDVKKVASYHK
;
A
#
# COMPACT_ATOMS: atom_id res chain seq x y z
N PHE A 1 10.92 -12.52 -17.15
CA PHE A 1 9.48 -12.71 -17.48
C PHE A 1 8.75 -13.58 -16.46
N TRP A 2 9.33 -14.72 -16.04
CA TRP A 2 8.72 -15.58 -15.00
C TRP A 2 8.83 -15.02 -13.57
N GLY A 3 9.88 -14.24 -13.25
CA GLY A 3 10.11 -13.68 -11.91
C GLY A 3 9.05 -12.69 -11.41
N LEU A 4 8.65 -11.74 -12.28
CA LEU A 4 7.62 -10.73 -12.00
C LEU A 4 6.25 -11.34 -11.67
N LEU A 5 5.96 -12.53 -12.24
CA LEU A 5 4.71 -13.25 -11.96
C LEU A 5 4.74 -13.94 -10.61
N PHE A 6 5.88 -14.53 -10.23
CA PHE A 6 5.96 -15.27 -8.99
C PHE A 6 5.84 -14.31 -7.79
N ALA A 7 6.64 -13.25 -7.73
CA ALA A 7 6.64 -12.34 -6.58
C ALA A 7 5.27 -11.70 -6.33
N VAL A 8 4.60 -11.18 -7.37
CA VAL A 8 3.30 -10.51 -7.24
C VAL A 8 2.20 -11.49 -6.84
N PHE A 9 2.09 -12.64 -7.50
CA PHE A 9 1.05 -13.62 -7.17
C PHE A 9 1.31 -14.33 -5.84
N LEU A 10 2.58 -14.61 -5.52
CA LEU A 10 2.96 -15.23 -4.25
C LEU A 10 2.66 -14.29 -3.10
N VAL A 11 3.13 -13.04 -3.17
CA VAL A 11 2.90 -12.06 -2.10
C VAL A 11 1.40 -11.80 -1.98
N ARG A 12 0.67 -11.51 -3.06
CA ARG A 12 -0.77 -11.23 -2.98
C ARG A 12 -1.63 -12.42 -2.54
N GLY A 13 -1.21 -13.63 -2.88
CA GLY A 13 -1.89 -14.86 -2.50
C GLY A 13 -1.59 -15.30 -1.08
N ILE A 14 -0.33 -15.26 -0.65
CA ILE A 14 0.13 -15.81 0.64
C ILE A 14 0.06 -14.77 1.77
N LEU A 15 0.38 -13.51 1.49
CA LEU A 15 0.49 -12.47 2.52
C LEU A 15 -0.80 -12.30 3.35
N PRO A 16 -2.02 -12.35 2.79
CA PRO A 16 -3.25 -12.29 3.59
C PRO A 16 -3.31 -13.38 4.68
N PHE A 17 -2.88 -14.60 4.37
CA PHE A 17 -2.85 -15.71 5.33
C PHE A 17 -1.78 -15.50 6.39
N ILE A 18 -0.59 -15.01 6.00
CA ILE A 18 0.49 -14.71 6.94
C ILE A 18 0.05 -13.67 7.95
N ILE A 19 -0.61 -12.59 7.50
CA ILE A 19 -1.04 -11.52 8.39
C ILE A 19 -2.07 -12.03 9.41
N VAL A 20 -3.05 -12.83 8.97
CA VAL A 20 -4.06 -13.43 9.87
C VAL A 20 -3.45 -14.46 10.82
N TRP A 21 -2.46 -15.23 10.36
CA TRP A 21 -1.74 -16.19 11.20
C TRP A 21 -0.89 -15.50 12.28
N ILE A 22 -0.17 -14.42 11.94
CA ILE A 22 0.58 -13.61 12.92
C ILE A 22 -0.36 -12.97 13.93
N ALA A 23 -1.55 -12.53 13.50
CA ALA A 23 -2.56 -11.98 14.39
C ALA A 23 -3.17 -13.04 15.34
N ASN A 24 -3.19 -14.31 14.94
CA ASN A 24 -3.72 -15.42 15.74
C ASN A 24 -2.75 -16.62 15.76
N PRO A 25 -1.64 -16.54 16.52
CA PRO A 25 -0.62 -17.59 16.54
C PRO A 25 -1.13 -18.92 17.14
N SER A 26 -2.27 -18.90 17.83
CA SER A 26 -2.93 -20.08 18.39
C SER A 26 -3.46 -21.05 17.33
N LEU A 27 -3.55 -20.62 16.07
CA LEU A 27 -4.03 -21.45 14.96
C LEU A 27 -2.88 -22.04 14.16
N GLY A 28 -3.01 -23.33 13.82
CA GLY A 28 -2.14 -23.95 12.83
C GLY A 28 -2.38 -23.36 11.43
N VAL A 29 -1.35 -23.32 10.59
CA VAL A 29 -1.44 -22.77 9.21
C VAL A 29 -2.56 -23.43 8.40
N GLY A 30 -2.75 -24.75 8.54
CA GLY A 30 -3.84 -25.46 7.87
C GLY A 30 -5.24 -25.06 8.35
N GLN A 31 -5.37 -24.67 9.62
CA GLN A 31 -6.62 -24.15 10.16
C GLN A 31 -6.90 -22.74 9.64
N VAL A 32 -5.90 -21.88 9.53
CA VAL A 32 -6.06 -20.52 8.94
C VAL A 32 -6.52 -20.61 7.48
N ILE A 33 -5.94 -21.54 6.70
CA ILE A 33 -6.34 -21.75 5.30
C ILE A 33 -7.76 -22.33 5.23
N GLY A 34 -8.07 -23.38 5.98
CA GLY A 34 -9.42 -23.98 6.00
C GLY A 34 -10.49 -23.00 6.49
N ALA A 35 -10.14 -22.19 7.50
CA ALA A 35 -10.97 -21.11 8.02
C ALA A 35 -11.19 -20.04 6.95
N ALA A 36 -10.17 -19.57 6.24
CA ALA A 36 -10.31 -18.53 5.23
C ALA A 36 -11.36 -18.85 4.14
N PHE A 37 -11.58 -20.12 3.82
CA PHE A 37 -12.53 -20.57 2.80
C PHE A 37 -13.83 -21.17 3.35
N SER A 38 -13.97 -21.29 4.67
CA SER A 38 -15.23 -21.70 5.29
C SER A 38 -16.02 -20.48 5.75
N ASN A 39 -17.31 -20.66 6.07
CA ASN A 39 -18.17 -19.59 6.59
C ASN A 39 -18.48 -19.82 8.10
N SER A 40 -17.58 -20.52 8.80
CA SER A 40 -17.78 -20.91 10.18
C SER A 40 -17.78 -19.71 11.14
N PRO A 41 -18.56 -19.77 12.24
CA PRO A 41 -18.55 -18.75 13.29
C PRO A 41 -17.16 -18.46 13.87
N GLU A 42 -16.27 -19.46 13.85
CA GLU A 42 -14.90 -19.37 14.37
C GLU A 42 -14.06 -18.35 13.59
N ILE A 43 -14.24 -18.24 12.28
CA ILE A 43 -13.53 -17.25 11.43
C ILE A 43 -13.89 -15.83 11.83
N LYS A 44 -15.16 -15.58 12.16
CA LYS A 44 -15.60 -14.27 12.61
C LYS A 44 -14.86 -13.90 13.90
N SER A 45 -14.77 -14.81 14.88
CA SER A 45 -13.99 -14.54 16.09
C SER A 45 -12.50 -14.33 15.83
N TYR A 46 -11.89 -15.06 14.90
CA TYR A 46 -10.47 -14.86 14.55
C TYR A 46 -10.22 -13.53 13.85
N LEU A 47 -11.13 -13.13 12.96
CA LEU A 47 -11.06 -11.85 12.27
C LEU A 47 -11.27 -10.70 13.24
N GLU A 48 -12.22 -10.79 14.16
CA GLU A 48 -12.42 -9.82 15.24
C GLU A 48 -11.15 -9.68 16.10
N ALA A 49 -10.51 -10.78 16.47
CA ALA A 49 -9.24 -10.77 17.21
C ALA A 49 -8.08 -10.17 16.39
N SER A 50 -8.10 -10.31 15.06
CA SER A 50 -7.12 -9.71 14.15
C SER A 50 -7.36 -8.24 13.82
N LYS A 51 -8.56 -7.70 14.06
CA LYS A 51 -8.91 -6.32 13.68
C LYS A 51 -7.90 -5.29 14.18
N PRO A 52 -7.43 -5.31 15.45
CA PRO A 52 -6.40 -4.38 15.90
C PRO A 52 -5.14 -4.41 15.04
N LEU A 53 -4.63 -5.62 14.71
CA LEU A 53 -3.42 -5.76 13.88
C LEU A 53 -3.66 -5.27 12.45
N LEU A 54 -4.79 -5.64 11.88
CA LEU A 54 -5.13 -5.35 10.49
C LEU A 54 -5.41 -3.87 10.27
N LEU A 55 -6.24 -3.26 11.12
CA LEU A 55 -6.63 -1.86 11.00
C LEU A 55 -5.53 -0.93 11.49
N LEU A 56 -5.03 -1.10 12.72
CA LEU A 56 -4.02 -0.17 13.25
C LEU A 56 -2.64 -0.43 12.66
N GLY A 57 -2.22 -1.69 12.56
CA GLY A 57 -0.93 -2.03 11.96
C GLY A 57 -0.91 -1.69 10.47
N GLY A 58 -1.93 -2.11 9.73
CA GLY A 58 -2.07 -1.76 8.31
C GLY A 58 -2.23 -0.25 8.08
N GLY A 59 -3.02 0.42 8.93
CA GLY A 59 -3.23 1.86 8.86
C GLY A 59 -1.96 2.66 9.10
N MET A 60 -1.19 2.30 10.14
CA MET A 60 0.12 2.91 10.41
C MET A 60 1.09 2.67 9.25
N TYR A 61 1.14 1.44 8.71
CA TYR A 61 1.97 1.14 7.55
C TYR A 61 1.67 2.05 6.36
N LEU A 62 0.40 2.11 5.91
CA LEU A 62 -0.01 2.91 4.76
C LEU A 62 0.15 4.40 5.01
N PHE A 63 -0.13 4.86 6.22
CA PHE A 63 0.05 6.25 6.60
C PHE A 63 1.53 6.65 6.52
N PHE A 64 2.44 5.78 6.94
CA PHE A 64 3.88 6.02 6.80
C PHE A 64 4.38 5.92 5.35
N VAL A 65 3.82 5.03 4.52
CA VAL A 65 4.06 5.02 3.07
C VAL A 65 3.72 6.39 2.46
N PHE A 66 2.57 6.96 2.83
CA PHE A 66 2.18 8.31 2.42
C PHE A 66 3.14 9.39 2.95
N LEU A 67 3.50 9.37 4.24
CA LEU A 67 4.42 10.36 4.81
C LEU A 67 5.82 10.28 4.18
N SER A 68 6.32 9.07 3.93
CA SER A 68 7.61 8.85 3.25
C SER A 68 7.60 9.49 1.87
N TRP A 69 6.55 9.23 1.09
CA TRP A 69 6.37 9.89 -0.20
C TRP A 69 6.25 11.40 -0.09
N LEU A 70 5.50 11.91 0.90
CA LEU A 70 5.26 13.34 1.05
C LEU A 70 6.54 14.11 1.40
N PHE A 71 7.41 13.53 2.22
CA PHE A 71 8.62 14.20 2.71
C PHE A 71 9.91 13.83 1.98
N LEU A 72 10.04 12.61 1.44
CA LEU A 72 11.32 12.07 0.95
C LEU A 72 11.35 11.81 -0.55
N GLU A 73 10.21 11.56 -1.20
CA GLU A 73 10.19 11.32 -2.65
C GLU A 73 10.12 12.64 -3.43
N GLU A 74 11.00 12.75 -4.43
CA GLU A 74 10.91 13.78 -5.46
C GLU A 74 9.61 13.58 -6.26
N LYS A 75 8.86 14.67 -6.41
CA LYS A 75 7.55 14.65 -7.06
C LYS A 75 7.30 15.97 -7.76
N LYS A 76 6.44 15.89 -8.77
CA LYS A 76 5.92 17.07 -9.44
C LYS A 76 4.80 17.63 -8.57
N TYR A 77 4.99 18.87 -8.12
CA TYR A 77 4.14 19.47 -7.10
C TYR A 77 2.79 19.86 -7.69
N ALA A 78 1.73 19.21 -7.21
CA ALA A 78 0.36 19.59 -7.54
C ALA A 78 -0.08 20.80 -6.70
N PHE A 79 0.46 20.93 -5.48
CA PHE A 79 0.18 22.02 -4.55
C PHE A 79 1.45 22.73 -4.09
N LEU A 80 1.35 24.03 -3.83
CA LEU A 80 2.45 24.86 -3.32
C LEU A 80 3.04 24.33 -2.00
N VAL A 81 2.20 23.69 -1.18
CA VAL A 81 2.57 23.15 0.14
C VAL A 81 3.51 21.95 0.03
N GLU A 82 3.37 21.12 -1.01
CA GLU A 82 4.22 19.93 -1.21
C GLU A 82 5.69 20.31 -1.41
N GLY A 83 5.96 21.42 -2.10
CA GLY A 83 7.31 21.94 -2.32
C GLY A 83 7.94 22.57 -1.09
N PHE A 84 7.15 22.97 -0.08
CA PHE A 84 7.66 23.37 1.23
C PHE A 84 7.98 22.15 2.09
N ILE A 85 7.08 21.16 2.11
CA ILE A 85 7.23 19.94 2.90
C ILE A 85 8.43 19.11 2.43
N HIS A 86 8.61 18.92 1.12
CA HIS A 86 9.75 18.16 0.59
C HIS A 86 11.11 18.81 0.93
N ARG A 87 11.19 20.15 0.99
CA ARG A 87 12.39 20.86 1.46
C ARG A 87 12.72 20.60 2.93
N GLN A 88 11.75 20.12 3.71
CA GLN A 88 11.88 19.78 5.12
C GLN A 88 12.01 18.25 5.33
N GLY A 89 12.48 17.50 4.33
CA GLY A 89 12.55 16.03 4.38
C GLY A 89 13.22 15.44 5.63
N VAL A 90 14.17 16.15 6.25
CA VAL A 90 14.82 15.75 7.52
C VAL A 90 13.81 15.58 8.67
N TRP A 91 12.73 16.37 8.67
CA TRP A 91 11.68 16.32 9.69
C TRP A 91 10.81 15.07 9.61
N PHE A 92 10.90 14.28 8.53
CA PHE A 92 10.18 13.02 8.41
C PHE A 92 10.43 12.12 9.62
N TYR A 93 11.69 11.90 10.01
CA TYR A 93 12.02 10.99 11.12
C TYR A 93 11.54 11.52 12.47
N ALA A 94 11.60 12.84 12.68
CA ALA A 94 11.07 13.47 13.90
C ALA A 94 9.55 13.33 13.98
N LEU A 95 8.84 13.64 12.89
CA LEU A 95 7.40 13.50 12.81
C LEU A 95 6.97 12.03 12.96
N ALA A 96 7.69 11.11 12.33
CA ALA A 96 7.44 9.68 12.44
C ALA A 96 7.58 9.19 13.88
N SER A 97 8.62 9.62 14.59
CA SER A 97 8.82 9.30 15.99
C SER A 97 7.70 9.86 16.88
N ILE A 98 7.30 11.12 16.68
CA ILE A 98 6.22 11.76 17.45
C ILE A 98 4.88 11.05 17.20
N ILE A 99 4.53 10.78 15.94
CA ILE A 99 3.28 10.10 15.58
C ILE A 99 3.27 8.69 16.15
N THR A 100 4.36 7.93 15.98
CA THR A 100 4.47 6.57 16.54
C THR A 100 4.28 6.59 18.05
N THR A 101 4.97 7.48 18.76
CA THR A 101 4.86 7.62 20.22
C THR A 101 3.46 7.99 20.65
N SER A 102 2.83 8.94 19.94
CA SER A 102 1.47 9.40 20.23
C SER A 102 0.45 8.28 20.04
N VAL A 103 0.51 7.57 18.91
CA VAL A 103 -0.38 6.44 18.62
C VAL A 103 -0.17 5.32 19.64
N VAL A 104 1.08 4.95 19.95
CA VAL A 104 1.39 3.94 20.98
C VAL A 104 0.83 4.36 22.34
N TYR A 105 1.00 5.62 22.74
CA TYR A 105 0.46 6.13 24.00
C TYR A 105 -1.07 6.06 24.04
N LEU A 106 -1.75 6.42 22.96
CA LEU A 106 -3.21 6.29 22.86
C LEU A 106 -3.66 4.83 22.90
N SER A 107 -2.96 3.96 22.17
CA SER A 107 -3.23 2.52 22.14
C SER A 107 -3.08 1.87 23.51
N LEU A 108 -2.04 2.22 24.28
CA LEU A 108 -1.81 1.69 25.62
C LEU A 108 -2.94 2.03 26.60
N LYS A 109 -3.66 3.14 26.40
CA LYS A 109 -4.83 3.48 27.22
C LYS A 109 -6.03 2.59 26.96
N GLN A 110 -6.13 2.00 25.77
CA GLN A 110 -7.28 1.22 25.34
C GLN A 110 -7.00 -0.29 25.40
N ASN A 111 -5.92 -0.75 24.76
CA ASN A 111 -5.50 -2.15 24.76
C ASN A 111 -4.01 -2.28 24.39
N PRO A 112 -3.17 -2.98 25.19
CA PRO A 112 -1.78 -3.24 24.84
C PRO A 112 -1.55 -3.89 23.46
N ILE A 113 -2.51 -4.69 22.98
CA ILE A 113 -2.46 -5.32 21.65
C ILE A 113 -2.51 -4.25 20.54
N LEU A 114 -3.24 -3.15 20.72
CA LEU A 114 -3.24 -2.03 19.77
C LEU A 114 -1.86 -1.36 19.72
N ALA A 115 -1.15 -1.27 20.85
CA ALA A 115 0.18 -0.67 20.87
C ALA A 115 1.17 -1.53 20.10
N LEU A 116 1.09 -2.86 20.28
CA LEU A 116 1.86 -3.82 19.49
C LEU A 116 1.50 -3.77 17.99
N ALA A 117 0.21 -3.66 17.66
CA ALA A 117 -0.23 -3.53 16.27
C ALA A 117 0.36 -2.29 15.59
N ALA A 118 0.33 -1.13 16.28
CA ALA A 118 0.92 0.09 15.78
C ALA A 118 2.43 -0.06 15.51
N THR A 119 3.19 -0.64 16.46
CA THR A 119 4.63 -0.84 16.27
C THR A 119 4.94 -1.83 15.16
N ILE A 120 4.17 -2.91 15.02
CA ILE A 120 4.31 -3.86 13.90
C ILE A 120 4.12 -3.13 12.56
N GLY A 121 3.08 -2.29 12.45
CA GLY A 121 2.82 -1.51 11.24
C GLY A 121 3.98 -0.58 10.88
N VAL A 122 4.51 0.14 11.87
CA VAL A 122 5.67 1.03 11.71
C VAL A 122 6.93 0.25 11.33
N SER A 123 7.19 -0.88 11.99
CA SER A 123 8.33 -1.74 11.67
C SER A 123 8.22 -2.30 10.25
N ALA A 124 7.04 -2.79 9.85
CA ALA A 124 6.80 -3.27 8.50
C ALA A 124 7.09 -2.18 7.46
N PHE A 125 6.66 -0.93 7.72
CA PHE A 125 6.94 0.20 6.84
C PHE A 125 8.45 0.43 6.67
N PHE A 126 9.19 0.58 7.77
CA PHE A 126 10.63 0.87 7.69
C PHE A 126 11.43 -0.29 7.07
N ILE A 127 11.00 -1.53 7.29
CA ILE A 127 11.60 -2.70 6.65
C ILE A 127 11.35 -2.65 5.14
N THR A 128 10.11 -2.49 4.70
CA THR A 128 9.77 -2.45 3.27
C THR A 128 10.40 -1.24 2.56
N ASP A 129 10.33 -0.05 3.16
CA ASP A 129 10.94 1.18 2.63
C ASP A 129 12.46 1.07 2.54
N GLY A 130 13.10 0.47 3.55
CA GLY A 130 14.54 0.19 3.54
C GLY A 130 14.94 -0.79 2.44
N PHE A 131 14.19 -1.88 2.24
CA PHE A 131 14.43 -2.82 1.14
C PHE A 131 14.24 -2.16 -0.23
N LYS A 132 13.18 -1.36 -0.40
CA LYS A 132 12.90 -0.60 -1.63
C LYS A 132 14.06 0.34 -1.97
N LYS A 133 14.47 1.19 -1.02
CA LYS A 133 15.57 2.16 -1.23
C LYS A 133 16.91 1.48 -1.52
N ASN A 134 17.23 0.41 -0.80
CA ASN A 134 18.45 -0.36 -1.04
C ASN A 134 18.42 -1.07 -2.41
N ALA A 135 17.25 -1.55 -2.86
CA ALA A 135 17.10 -2.11 -4.20
C ALA A 135 17.29 -1.05 -5.30
N GLU A 136 16.68 0.12 -5.16
CA GLU A 136 16.81 1.25 -6.09
C GLU A 136 18.24 1.82 -6.15
N GLU A 137 18.91 1.96 -5.00
CA GLU A 137 20.28 2.44 -4.92
C GLU A 137 21.26 1.46 -5.58
N LYS A 138 21.10 0.16 -5.30
CA LYS A 138 21.89 -0.87 -5.96
C LYS A 138 21.61 -0.93 -7.46
N GLU A 139 20.36 -0.75 -7.90
CA GLU A 139 20.05 -0.65 -9.34
C GLU A 139 20.82 0.51 -10.01
N LYS A 140 20.88 1.69 -9.37
CA LYS A 140 21.60 2.87 -9.88
C LYS A 140 23.12 2.72 -9.86
N GLN A 141 23.68 2.12 -8.81
CA GLN A 141 25.11 1.85 -8.69
C GLN A 141 25.59 0.77 -9.68
N LEU A 142 24.66 0.00 -10.27
CA LEU A 142 24.94 -1.17 -11.11
C LEU A 142 24.59 -0.96 -12.60
N LEU A 143 24.87 0.22 -13.15
CA LEU A 143 25.05 0.42 -14.60
C LEU A 143 26.35 -0.24 -15.15
N ASP A 144 26.99 -1.09 -14.35
CA ASP A 144 28.17 -1.87 -14.70
C ASP A 144 27.75 -3.15 -15.48
N PRO A 145 28.31 -3.44 -16.67
CA PRO A 145 27.94 -4.60 -17.50
C PRO A 145 28.20 -5.97 -16.85
N SER A 146 28.91 -6.01 -15.72
CA SER A 146 29.46 -7.23 -15.10
C SER A 146 28.47 -8.04 -14.25
N MET A 147 27.27 -7.53 -13.97
CA MET A 147 26.27 -8.25 -13.17
C MET A 147 25.42 -9.22 -14.00
N SER A 148 25.24 -10.43 -13.45
CA SER A 148 24.44 -11.47 -14.07
C SER A 148 22.96 -11.05 -14.15
N ALA A 149 22.25 -11.58 -15.15
CA ALA A 149 20.81 -11.34 -15.32
C ALA A 149 19.98 -11.68 -14.07
N TRP A 150 20.51 -12.54 -13.19
CA TRP A 150 19.88 -12.94 -11.93
C TRP A 150 19.72 -11.78 -10.93
N SER A 151 20.71 -10.92 -10.77
CA SER A 151 20.63 -9.82 -9.80
C SER A 151 19.57 -8.80 -10.19
N LYS A 152 19.46 -8.48 -11.48
CA LYS A 152 18.40 -7.59 -12.00
C LYS A 152 17.01 -8.18 -11.77
N ILE A 153 16.85 -9.50 -11.93
CA ILE A 153 15.59 -10.18 -11.65
C ILE A 153 15.21 -10.06 -10.17
N VAL A 154 16.15 -10.32 -9.26
CA VAL A 154 15.90 -10.22 -7.81
C VAL A 154 15.51 -8.80 -7.39
N TYR A 155 16.16 -7.76 -7.92
CA TYR A 155 15.79 -6.37 -7.56
C TYR A 155 14.39 -5.99 -8.04
N LEU A 156 14.03 -6.36 -9.28
CA LEU A 156 12.69 -6.12 -9.81
C LEU A 156 11.63 -6.86 -8.99
N GLU A 157 11.90 -8.10 -8.60
CA GLU A 157 11.00 -8.88 -7.74
C GLU A 157 10.78 -8.25 -6.37
N VAL A 158 11.81 -7.66 -5.75
CA VAL A 158 11.68 -6.96 -4.46
C VAL A 158 10.82 -5.70 -4.58
N LEU A 159 10.98 -4.93 -5.66
CA LEU A 159 10.15 -3.76 -5.92
C LEU A 159 8.68 -4.15 -6.10
N ASP A 160 8.41 -5.17 -6.91
CA ASP A 160 7.06 -5.69 -7.16
C ASP A 160 6.41 -6.30 -5.91
N ALA A 161 7.20 -6.97 -5.08
CA ALA A 161 6.78 -7.48 -3.78
C ALA A 161 6.39 -6.34 -2.85
N SER A 162 7.19 -5.27 -2.78
CA SER A 162 6.92 -4.10 -1.95
C SER A 162 5.60 -3.42 -2.35
N PHE A 163 5.35 -3.20 -3.64
CA PHE A 163 4.07 -2.68 -4.13
C PHE A 163 2.89 -3.63 -3.89
N SER A 164 3.14 -4.93 -3.83
CA SER A 164 2.10 -5.92 -3.53
C SER A 164 1.71 -5.93 -2.05
N ILE A 165 2.63 -5.61 -1.14
CA ILE A 165 2.34 -5.45 0.29
C ILE A 165 1.34 -4.30 0.50
N ASP A 166 1.59 -3.14 -0.11
CA ASP A 166 0.67 -1.98 -0.06
C ASP A 166 -0.75 -2.37 -0.49
N GLY A 167 -0.88 -3.12 -1.59
CA GLY A 167 -2.17 -3.57 -2.12
C GLY A 167 -2.91 -4.54 -1.20
N VAL A 168 -2.20 -5.52 -0.62
CA VAL A 168 -2.79 -6.48 0.32
C VAL A 168 -3.25 -5.79 1.60
N ILE A 169 -2.41 -4.92 2.17
CA ILE A 169 -2.74 -4.19 3.39
C ILE A 169 -3.92 -3.24 3.15
N GLY A 170 -3.93 -2.53 2.01
CA GLY A 170 -5.05 -1.68 1.62
C GLY A 170 -6.37 -2.44 1.42
N ALA A 171 -6.33 -3.68 0.95
CA ALA A 171 -7.52 -4.51 0.77
C ALA A 171 -8.24 -4.81 2.11
N PHE A 172 -7.48 -4.95 3.20
CA PHE A 172 -8.04 -5.15 4.55
C PHE A 172 -8.81 -3.94 5.08
N ALA A 173 -8.64 -2.76 4.49
CA ALA A 173 -9.46 -1.58 4.80
C ALA A 173 -10.90 -1.70 4.26
N PHE A 174 -11.15 -2.60 3.30
CA PHE A 174 -12.45 -2.77 2.66
C PHE A 174 -13.14 -4.07 3.06
N THR A 175 -12.36 -5.13 3.26
CA THR A 175 -12.91 -6.45 3.57
C THR A 175 -11.95 -7.30 4.37
N MET A 176 -12.53 -8.09 5.25
CA MET A 176 -11.83 -9.10 6.05
C MET A 176 -11.89 -10.49 5.41
N SER A 177 -12.57 -10.62 4.27
CA SER A 177 -12.67 -11.88 3.53
C SER A 177 -11.41 -12.12 2.71
N ILE A 178 -10.55 -13.02 3.19
CA ILE A 178 -9.32 -13.42 2.49
C ILE A 178 -9.58 -13.87 1.04
N PRO A 179 -10.61 -14.68 0.72
CA PRO A 179 -10.93 -15.01 -0.66
C PRO A 179 -11.21 -13.79 -1.54
N LEU A 180 -11.96 -12.81 -1.03
CA LEU A 180 -12.23 -11.56 -1.76
C LEU A 180 -10.95 -10.73 -1.96
N ILE A 181 -10.06 -10.69 -0.96
CA ILE A 181 -8.76 -10.01 -1.07
C ILE A 181 -7.91 -10.66 -2.17
N ILE A 182 -7.80 -11.99 -2.18
CA ILE A 182 -7.00 -12.72 -3.18
C ILE A 182 -7.57 -12.49 -4.60
N LEU A 183 -8.89 -12.59 -4.75
CA LEU A 183 -9.56 -12.35 -6.03
C LEU A 183 -9.37 -10.90 -6.50
N GLY A 184 -9.58 -9.92 -5.63
CA GLY A 184 -9.41 -8.50 -5.94
C GLY A 184 -7.97 -8.16 -6.30
N ASN A 185 -7.00 -8.63 -5.51
CA ASN A 185 -5.58 -8.42 -5.77
C ASN A 185 -5.08 -9.13 -7.02
N GLY A 186 -5.60 -10.32 -7.31
CA GLY A 186 -5.31 -11.07 -8.54
C GLY A 186 -5.88 -10.37 -9.78
N LEU A 187 -7.12 -9.91 -9.72
CA LEU A 187 -7.73 -9.10 -10.78
C LEU A 187 -6.96 -7.78 -10.98
N GLY A 188 -6.60 -7.09 -9.90
CA GLY A 188 -5.78 -5.88 -9.95
C GLY A 188 -4.41 -6.13 -10.59
N ALA A 189 -3.73 -7.23 -10.26
CA ALA A 189 -2.46 -7.62 -10.89
C ALA A 189 -2.62 -7.84 -12.39
N PHE A 190 -3.68 -8.55 -12.79
CA PHE A 190 -3.99 -8.81 -14.19
C PHE A 190 -4.28 -7.52 -14.97
N VAL A 191 -5.09 -6.61 -14.42
CA VAL A 191 -5.41 -5.32 -15.05
C VAL A 191 -4.17 -4.45 -15.20
N VAL A 192 -3.37 -4.29 -14.15
CA VAL A 192 -2.11 -3.52 -14.21
C VAL A 192 -1.14 -4.12 -15.22
N ARG A 193 -1.10 -5.44 -15.33
CA ARG A 193 -0.25 -6.13 -16.31
C ARG A 193 -0.72 -5.91 -17.75
N GLU A 194 -2.01 -6.07 -18.03
CA GLU A 194 -2.56 -5.84 -19.36
C GLU A 194 -2.31 -4.39 -19.79
N MET A 195 -2.44 -3.48 -18.83
CA MET A 195 -2.07 -2.07 -18.94
C MET A 195 -0.59 -1.89 -19.33
N THR A 196 0.36 -2.50 -18.61
CA THR A 196 1.78 -2.38 -18.94
C THR A 196 2.12 -3.00 -20.31
N ILE A 197 1.58 -4.17 -20.65
CA ILE A 197 1.86 -4.87 -21.92
C ILE A 197 1.28 -4.12 -23.12
N ARG A 198 0.09 -3.53 -22.99
CA ARG A 198 -0.52 -2.70 -24.05
C ARG A 198 0.20 -1.39 -24.31
N GLY A 199 1.35 -1.16 -23.66
CA GLY A 199 2.21 -0.01 -23.93
C GLY A 199 1.56 1.26 -23.40
N ILE A 200 1.40 1.35 -22.08
CA ILE A 200 0.92 2.58 -21.46
C ILE A 200 2.01 3.64 -21.46
N GLY A 201 2.03 4.39 -22.56
CA GLY A 201 2.37 5.80 -22.55
C GLY A 201 1.18 6.69 -22.11
N PHE A 202 0.04 6.09 -21.73
CA PHE A 202 -1.18 6.82 -21.37
C PHE A 202 -1.12 7.39 -19.94
N ILE A 203 -0.82 6.54 -18.96
CA ILE A 203 -0.78 6.89 -17.52
C ILE A 203 0.41 7.83 -17.24
N THR A 204 1.54 7.63 -17.91
CA THR A 204 2.74 8.49 -17.77
C THR A 204 2.51 9.93 -18.26
N LYS A 205 1.49 10.18 -19.08
CA LYS A 205 1.08 11.55 -19.47
C LYS A 205 0.38 12.30 -18.33
N PHE A 206 -0.16 11.58 -17.34
CA PHE A 206 -0.85 12.20 -16.21
C PHE A 206 0.11 12.48 -15.05
N GLU A 207 0.73 13.65 -15.15
CA GLU A 207 1.72 14.19 -14.22
C GLU A 207 1.36 14.07 -12.73
N PHE A 208 0.09 14.26 -12.37
CA PHE A 208 -0.33 14.27 -10.96
C PHE A 208 -1.07 13.00 -10.51
N LEU A 209 -1.22 12.01 -11.38
CA LEU A 209 -2.01 10.81 -11.05
C LEU A 209 -1.33 9.98 -9.94
N LYS A 210 0.01 9.93 -9.91
CA LYS A 210 0.78 9.35 -8.80
C LYS A 210 0.46 10.05 -7.48
N ASN A 211 0.41 11.39 -7.47
CA ASN A 211 0.11 12.15 -6.26
C ASN A 211 -1.28 11.77 -5.73
N GLY A 212 -2.29 11.71 -6.61
CA GLY A 212 -3.64 11.30 -6.22
C GLY A 212 -3.70 9.92 -5.57
N ALA A 213 -2.95 8.95 -6.09
CA ALA A 213 -2.84 7.63 -5.49
C ALA A 213 -2.19 7.67 -4.10
N MET A 214 -1.16 8.48 -3.90
CA MET A 214 -0.49 8.60 -2.60
C MET A 214 -1.36 9.31 -1.55
N TYR A 215 -2.09 10.36 -1.92
CA TYR A 215 -3.09 10.96 -1.03
C TYR A 215 -4.20 9.98 -0.68
N ALA A 216 -4.65 9.16 -1.64
CA ALA A 216 -5.64 8.13 -1.39
C ALA A 216 -5.14 7.08 -0.37
N ILE A 217 -3.86 6.66 -0.47
CA ILE A 217 -3.22 5.79 0.51
C ILE A 217 -3.13 6.46 1.89
N GLY A 218 -2.75 7.74 1.95
CA GLY A 218 -2.67 8.48 3.21
C GLY A 218 -4.01 8.62 3.92
N VAL A 219 -5.08 8.92 3.16
CA VAL A 219 -6.44 8.94 3.71
C VAL A 219 -6.87 7.55 4.16
N LEU A 220 -6.60 6.50 3.35
CA LEU A 220 -6.94 5.13 3.73
C LEU A 220 -6.28 4.73 5.05
N GLY A 221 -4.98 4.97 5.19
CA GLY A 221 -4.24 4.71 6.43
C GLY A 221 -4.83 5.47 7.62
N SER A 222 -5.22 6.74 7.42
CA SER A 222 -5.86 7.55 8.45
C SER A 222 -7.23 7.02 8.87
N VAL A 223 -8.03 6.56 7.90
CA VAL A 223 -9.34 5.92 8.15
C VAL A 223 -9.15 4.64 8.94
N MET A 224 -8.24 3.75 8.53
CA MET A 224 -7.95 2.50 9.24
C MET A 224 -7.46 2.74 10.68
N ILE A 225 -6.57 3.72 10.90
CA ILE A 225 -6.14 4.10 12.25
C ILE A 225 -7.35 4.57 13.07
N SER A 226 -8.22 5.40 12.50
CA SER A 226 -9.42 5.90 13.19
C SER A 226 -10.41 4.78 13.52
N GLU A 227 -10.62 3.84 12.59
CA GLU A 227 -11.46 2.66 12.82
C GLU A 227 -10.93 1.77 13.93
N ALA A 228 -9.61 1.62 14.04
CA ALA A 228 -8.99 0.88 15.12
C ALA A 228 -9.25 1.48 16.51
N PHE A 229 -9.51 2.80 16.58
CA PHE A 229 -9.89 3.50 17.82
C PHE A 229 -11.42 3.59 18.03
N GLY A 230 -12.21 2.96 17.17
CA GLY A 230 -13.67 2.84 17.32
C GLY A 230 -14.48 3.83 16.48
N ALA A 231 -13.88 4.53 15.52
CA ALA A 231 -14.66 5.25 14.52
C ALA A 231 -15.35 4.25 13.58
N GLU A 232 -16.61 4.50 13.24
CA GLU A 232 -17.35 3.68 12.29
C GLU A 232 -17.59 4.49 11.01
N TYR A 233 -17.17 3.94 9.87
CA TYR A 233 -17.42 4.53 8.57
C TYR A 233 -18.33 3.63 7.73
N PRO A 234 -19.23 4.19 6.92
CA PRO A 234 -19.98 3.41 5.95
C PRO A 234 -19.04 2.75 4.93
N PHE A 235 -19.40 1.55 4.44
CA PHE A 235 -18.56 0.79 3.50
C PHE A 235 -18.16 1.59 2.23
N TRP A 236 -18.99 2.56 1.81
CA TRP A 236 -18.77 3.38 0.63
C TRP A 236 -17.84 4.58 0.87
N PHE A 237 -17.54 4.90 2.14
CA PHE A 237 -16.77 6.10 2.51
C PHE A 237 -15.35 6.06 1.94
N SER A 238 -14.58 5.02 2.25
CA SER A 238 -13.20 4.85 1.75
C SER A 238 -13.15 4.79 0.21
N PRO A 239 -13.98 3.97 -0.48
CA PRO A 239 -14.03 3.97 -1.95
C PRO A 239 -14.38 5.34 -2.55
N ALA A 240 -15.33 6.06 -1.95
CA ALA A 240 -15.77 7.37 -2.45
C ALA A 240 -14.65 8.42 -2.35
N ILE A 241 -13.93 8.48 -1.23
CA ILE A 241 -12.82 9.43 -1.09
C ILE A 241 -11.69 9.08 -2.05
N MET A 242 -11.38 7.80 -2.24
CA MET A 242 -10.39 7.39 -3.23
C MET A 242 -10.79 7.80 -4.65
N ALA A 243 -12.04 7.54 -5.04
CA ALA A 243 -12.54 7.93 -6.35
C ALA A 243 -12.52 9.45 -6.53
N LEU A 244 -12.85 10.21 -5.49
CA LEU A 244 -12.80 11.67 -5.49
C LEU A 244 -11.37 12.18 -5.65
N LEU A 245 -10.41 11.68 -4.88
CA LEU A 245 -9.01 12.10 -4.96
C LEU A 245 -8.41 11.73 -6.32
N LEU A 246 -8.57 10.48 -6.77
CA LEU A 246 -8.08 10.06 -8.08
C LEU A 246 -8.72 10.89 -9.20
N GLY A 247 -10.03 11.15 -9.13
CA GLY A 247 -10.76 11.99 -10.09
C GLY A 247 -10.27 13.44 -10.08
N LEU A 248 -10.04 14.02 -8.91
CA LEU A 248 -9.51 15.39 -8.75
C LEU A 248 -8.11 15.50 -9.37
N PHE A 249 -7.21 14.57 -9.04
CA PHE A 249 -5.83 14.59 -9.54
C PHE A 249 -5.75 14.27 -11.03
N LEU A 250 -6.63 13.41 -11.54
CA LEU A 250 -6.80 13.18 -12.96
C LEU A 250 -7.26 14.47 -13.67
N PHE A 251 -8.26 15.15 -13.12
CA PHE A 251 -8.76 16.43 -13.65
C PHE A 251 -7.68 17.51 -13.66
N LEU A 252 -6.95 17.68 -12.54
CA LEU A 252 -5.83 18.62 -12.45
C LEU A 252 -4.77 18.31 -13.49
N SER A 253 -4.47 17.02 -13.70
CA SER A 253 -3.47 16.60 -14.69
C SER A 253 -3.92 16.88 -16.14
N ILE A 254 -5.20 16.64 -16.47
CA ILE A 254 -5.77 16.98 -17.79
C ILE A 254 -5.72 18.49 -18.02
N ARG A 255 -6.13 19.27 -17.02
CA ARG A 255 -6.18 20.74 -17.08
C ARG A 255 -4.78 21.34 -17.27
N ASN A 256 -3.80 20.87 -16.51
CA ASN A 256 -2.44 21.42 -16.54
C ASN A 256 -1.70 21.09 -17.84
N ASN A 257 -1.82 19.86 -18.34
CA ASN A 257 -1.06 19.41 -19.51
C ASN A 257 -1.76 19.70 -20.85
N ARG A 258 -2.91 20.39 -20.85
CA ARG A 258 -3.79 20.58 -22.04
C ARG A 258 -3.96 19.28 -22.84
N ILE A 259 -4.03 18.14 -22.16
CA ILE A 259 -4.08 16.82 -22.81
C ILE A 259 -5.46 16.68 -23.44
N ASP A 260 -5.51 16.66 -24.77
CA ASP A 260 -6.72 16.35 -25.51
C ASP A 260 -7.02 14.85 -25.39
N VAL A 261 -7.84 14.49 -24.40
CA VAL A 261 -8.23 13.11 -24.07
C VAL A 261 -8.77 12.36 -25.30
N LYS A 262 -9.41 13.06 -26.26
CA LYS A 262 -9.93 12.46 -27.50
C LYS A 262 -8.82 12.04 -28.47
N LYS A 263 -7.74 12.82 -28.57
CA LYS A 263 -6.54 12.46 -29.37
C LYS A 263 -5.74 11.34 -28.72
N VAL A 264 -5.76 11.22 -27.41
CA VAL A 264 -5.02 10.15 -26.73
C VAL A 264 -5.74 8.81 -26.85
N ALA A 265 -7.08 8.79 -26.77
CA ALA A 265 -7.87 7.57 -26.97
C ALA A 265 -7.80 7.03 -28.43
N SER A 266 -7.52 7.89 -29.42
CA SER A 266 -7.44 7.49 -30.83
C SER A 266 -6.11 6.82 -31.23
N TYR A 267 -5.07 6.86 -30.39
CA TYR A 267 -3.79 6.15 -30.64
C TYR A 267 -3.82 4.66 -30.26
N HIS A 268 -4.95 4.17 -29.75
CA HIS A 268 -5.14 2.78 -29.32
C HIS A 268 -6.31 2.08 -30.05
N LYS A 269 -6.72 2.61 -31.22
CA LYS A 269 -7.55 1.89 -32.17
C LYS A 269 -6.70 1.32 -33.29
#